data_AF-A0A7C4RFJ1-F1
#
_entry.id   AF-A0A7C4RFJ1-F1
#
_cell.length_a   1.000
_cell.length_b   1.000
_cell.length_c   1.000
_cell.angle_alpha   90.00
_cell.angle_beta   90.00
_cell.angle_gamma   90.00
#
_symmetry.space_group_name_H-M   'P 1'
#
loop_
_entity.id
_entity.type
_entity.pdbx_description
1 polymer ?
#
loop_
_entity_poly.entity_id
_entity_poly.type
_entity_poly.pdbx_seq_one_letter_code
_entity_poly.pdbx_strand_id
1 'polypeptide(L)'
;MVRTIAWRSVSSWSCTRCGKCCKLLVPVKIGEALSYQKEYGTNIIEYFNKGFHLKKRSDGYCIFLDWVNGRAHCSIYYFRPRACALYPFYIYKKPLYGNDKMAVFQLFNEQYYVYIDA
;
A
#
# COMPACT_ATOMS: atom_id res chain seq x y z
N MET A 1 6.62 8.11 12.38
CA MET A 1 5.36 8.64 11.81
C MET A 1 5.61 8.93 10.34
N VAL A 2 4.77 8.43 9.43
CA VAL A 2 4.92 8.71 7.99
C VAL A 2 4.58 10.19 7.79
N ARG A 3 5.45 10.94 7.12
CA ARG A 3 5.18 12.34 6.78
C ARG A 3 4.24 12.33 5.58
N THR A 4 3.07 12.92 5.70
CA THR A 4 2.11 12.96 4.60
C THR A 4 1.73 14.38 4.24
N ILE A 5 1.37 14.59 2.97
CA ILE A 5 0.91 15.86 2.43
C ILE A 5 -0.41 15.66 1.69
N ALA A 6 -1.26 16.69 1.66
CA ALA A 6 -2.52 16.66 0.94
C ALA A 6 -2.30 16.39 -0.56
N TRP A 7 -3.07 15.46 -1.14
CA TRP A 7 -2.81 14.97 -2.50
C TRP A 7 -2.85 16.05 -3.58
N ARG A 8 -3.70 17.08 -3.43
CA ARG A 8 -3.78 18.22 -4.36
C ARG A 8 -2.56 19.14 -4.33
N SER A 9 -1.65 18.97 -3.37
CA SER A 9 -0.40 19.73 -3.28
C SER A 9 0.72 19.10 -4.10
N VAL A 10 0.48 17.94 -4.72
CA VAL A 10 1.47 17.17 -5.47
C VAL A 10 1.12 17.20 -6.95
N SER A 11 2.08 17.59 -7.80
CA SER A 11 1.87 17.68 -9.25
C SER A 11 1.87 16.32 -9.94
N SER A 12 2.68 15.38 -9.47
CA SER A 12 2.76 14.02 -9.99
C SER A 12 3.37 13.08 -8.96
N TRP A 13 3.10 11.77 -9.13
CA TRP A 13 3.73 10.74 -8.33
C TRP A 13 4.17 9.56 -9.21
N SER A 14 5.31 8.95 -8.86
CA SER A 14 5.75 7.69 -9.44
C SER A 14 6.53 6.86 -8.42
N CYS A 15 6.55 5.54 -8.61
CA CYS A 15 7.36 4.64 -7.79
C CYS A 15 8.85 4.88 -8.06
N THR A 16 9.59 5.29 -7.03
CA THR A 16 11.05 5.52 -7.10
C THR A 16 11.87 4.27 -6.79
N ARG A 17 11.24 3.09 -6.68
CA ARG A 17 11.88 1.82 -6.29
C ARG A 17 12.62 1.90 -4.94
N CYS A 18 12.02 2.61 -3.98
CA CYS A 18 12.59 2.80 -2.63
C CYS A 18 12.35 1.62 -1.67
N GLY A 19 11.38 0.74 -1.96
CA GLY A 19 11.05 -0.42 -1.12
C GLY A 19 10.29 -0.10 0.17
N LYS A 20 9.93 1.17 0.44
CA LYS A 20 9.18 1.58 1.65
C LYS A 20 7.83 0.86 1.76
N CYS A 21 7.09 0.71 0.67
CA CYS A 21 5.82 -0.01 0.65
C CYS A 21 5.96 -1.47 1.13
N CYS A 22 7.06 -2.14 0.78
CA CYS A 22 7.33 -3.52 1.19
C CYS A 22 7.63 -3.65 2.69
N LYS A 23 7.90 -2.56 3.41
CA LYS A 23 8.00 -2.56 4.89
C LYS A 23 6.64 -2.49 5.58
N LEU A 24 5.59 -2.04 4.90
CA LEU A 24 4.25 -1.98 5.47
C LEU A 24 3.66 -3.38 5.64
N LEU A 25 2.76 -3.53 6.60
CA LEU A 25 1.87 -4.68 6.68
C LEU A 25 0.81 -4.52 5.58
N VAL A 26 0.74 -5.47 4.65
CA VAL A 26 -0.12 -5.36 3.47
C VAL A 26 -1.37 -6.21 3.66
N PRO A 27 -2.53 -5.61 3.99
CA PRO A 27 -3.77 -6.36 4.06
C PRO A 27 -4.23 -6.74 2.64
N VAL A 28 -4.78 -7.93 2.51
CA VAL A 28 -5.40 -8.42 1.28
C VAL A 28 -6.81 -8.92 1.57
N LYS A 29 -7.73 -8.72 0.63
CA LYS A 29 -9.07 -9.29 0.75
C LYS A 29 -9.01 -10.80 0.55
N ILE A 30 -10.01 -11.54 1.05
CA ILE A 30 -10.06 -13.00 0.91
C ILE A 30 -9.94 -13.46 -0.55
N GLY A 31 -10.60 -12.78 -1.50
CA GLY A 31 -10.50 -13.11 -2.92
C GLY A 31 -9.09 -12.87 -3.50
N GLU A 32 -8.40 -11.82 -3.04
CA GLU A 32 -6.99 -11.60 -3.39
C GLU A 32 -6.11 -12.69 -2.78
N ALA A 33 -6.28 -12.99 -1.49
CA ALA A 33 -5.52 -14.03 -0.79
C ALA A 33 -5.61 -15.38 -1.50
N LEU A 34 -6.82 -15.84 -1.83
CA LEU A 34 -7.05 -17.10 -2.56
C LEU A 34 -6.38 -17.07 -3.95
N SER A 35 -6.49 -15.97 -4.68
CA SER A 35 -5.86 -15.81 -6.00
C SER A 35 -4.34 -15.91 -5.91
N TYR A 36 -3.73 -15.23 -4.93
CA TYR A 36 -2.29 -15.29 -4.73
C TYR A 36 -1.82 -16.65 -4.23
N GLN A 37 -2.58 -17.33 -3.35
CA GLN A 37 -2.21 -18.67 -2.90
C GLN A 37 -2.25 -19.69 -4.02
N LYS A 38 -3.18 -19.54 -4.97
CA LYS A 38 -3.26 -20.36 -6.18
C LYS A 38 -2.04 -20.15 -7.10
N GLU A 39 -1.62 -18.90 -7.28
CA GLU A 39 -0.55 -18.54 -8.21
C GLU A 39 0.86 -18.74 -7.64
N TYR A 40 1.06 -18.38 -6.36
CA TYR A 40 2.39 -18.30 -5.72
C TYR A 40 2.57 -19.29 -4.57
N GLY A 41 1.58 -20.15 -4.31
CA GLY A 41 1.59 -21.14 -3.23
C GLY A 41 1.04 -20.62 -1.90
N THR A 42 0.77 -21.54 -0.98
CA THR A 42 0.02 -21.24 0.27
C THR A 42 0.81 -20.40 1.29
N ASN A 43 2.15 -20.45 1.25
CA ASN A 43 3.05 -19.84 2.23
C ASN A 43 3.33 -18.33 1.98
N ILE A 44 2.51 -17.67 1.17
CA ILE A 44 2.66 -16.24 0.84
C ILE A 44 1.67 -15.34 1.61
N ILE A 45 0.66 -15.93 2.26
CA ILE A 45 -0.35 -15.24 3.07
C ILE A 45 -0.18 -15.61 4.53
N GLU A 46 -0.35 -14.62 5.40
CA GLU A 46 -0.44 -14.80 6.85
C GLU A 46 -1.78 -14.29 7.36
N TYR A 47 -2.35 -14.99 8.34
CA TYR A 47 -3.54 -14.52 9.05
C TYR A 47 -3.13 -13.87 10.37
N PHE A 48 -3.41 -12.58 10.51
CA PHE A 48 -3.06 -11.79 11.69
C PHE A 48 -4.15 -10.76 11.97
N ASN A 49 -4.45 -10.51 13.25
CA ASN A 49 -5.43 -9.52 13.70
C ASN A 49 -6.77 -9.56 12.91
N LYS A 50 -7.34 -10.77 12.78
CA LYS A 50 -8.60 -11.03 12.05
C LYS A 50 -8.57 -10.70 10.55
N GLY A 51 -7.40 -10.63 9.91
CA GLY A 51 -7.27 -10.32 8.48
C GLY A 51 -6.14 -11.10 7.79
N PHE A 52 -6.25 -11.23 6.47
CA PHE A 52 -5.20 -11.80 5.62
C PHE A 52 -4.20 -10.71 5.22
N HIS A 53 -2.93 -11.06 5.27
CA HIS A 53 -1.84 -10.17 4.93
C HIS A 53 -0.83 -10.88 4.04
N LEU A 54 -0.11 -10.13 3.19
CA LEU A 54 1.07 -10.69 2.55
C LEU A 54 2.13 -11.00 3.60
N LYS A 55 2.73 -12.19 3.49
CA LYS A 55 3.77 -12.67 4.39
C LYS A 55 4.98 -11.73 4.42
N LYS A 56 5.56 -11.59 5.61
CA LYS A 56 6.85 -10.95 5.83
C LYS A 56 7.98 -11.99 5.90
N ARG A 57 9.14 -11.63 5.37
CA ARG A 57 10.39 -12.35 5.65
C ARG A 57 10.90 -11.95 7.04
N SER A 58 11.90 -12.68 7.52
CA SER A 58 12.57 -12.41 8.80
C SER A 58 13.20 -11.01 8.89
N ASP A 59 13.56 -10.41 7.76
CA ASP A 59 14.09 -9.04 7.67
C ASP A 59 13.02 -7.93 7.73
N GLY A 60 11.73 -8.31 7.90
CA GLY A 60 10.61 -7.38 8.01
C GLY A 60 10.09 -6.83 6.68
N TYR A 61 10.64 -7.25 5.54
CA TYR A 61 10.12 -6.90 4.22
C TYR A 61 9.11 -7.93 3.70
N CYS A 62 8.25 -7.49 2.78
CA CYS A 62 7.32 -8.36 2.06
C CYS A 62 8.06 -9.48 1.32
N ILE A 63 7.48 -10.68 1.30
CA ILE A 63 8.04 -11.85 0.62
C ILE A 63 8.30 -11.64 -0.88
N PHE A 64 7.57 -10.72 -1.52
CA PHE A 64 7.73 -10.39 -2.94
C PHE A 64 8.74 -9.26 -3.23
N LEU A 65 9.47 -8.79 -2.21
CA LEU A 65 10.55 -7.81 -2.42
C LEU A 65 11.84 -8.52 -2.83
N ASP A 66 12.44 -8.00 -3.90
CA ASP A 66 13.79 -8.28 -4.33
C ASP A 66 14.60 -6.98 -4.51
N TRP A 67 15.91 -7.10 -4.68
CA TRP A 67 16.83 -6.00 -4.91
C TRP A 67 17.66 -6.23 -6.17
N VAL A 68 17.53 -5.34 -7.15
CA VAL A 68 18.29 -5.40 -8.40
C VAL A 68 19.13 -4.14 -8.50
N ASN A 69 20.45 -4.28 -8.50
CA ASN A 69 21.40 -3.16 -8.55
C ASN A 69 21.12 -2.08 -7.48
N GLY A 70 20.84 -2.51 -6.24
CA GLY A 70 20.54 -1.63 -5.12
C GLY A 70 19.16 -0.94 -5.15
N ARG A 71 18.29 -1.28 -6.11
CA ARG A 71 16.92 -0.75 -6.22
C ARG A 71 15.90 -1.81 -5.89
N ALA A 72 14.84 -1.44 -5.17
CA ALA A 72 13.77 -2.35 -4.83
C ALA A 72 13.00 -2.79 -6.09
N HIS A 73 12.74 -4.08 -6.19
CA HIS A 73 11.95 -4.69 -7.24
C HIS A 73 10.83 -5.54 -6.59
N CYS A 74 9.59 -5.33 -7.00
CA CYS A 74 8.47 -6.16 -6.55
C CYS A 74 8.17 -7.18 -7.64
N SER A 75 8.34 -8.46 -7.35
CA SER A 75 8.15 -9.53 -8.33
C SER A 75 6.71 -9.64 -8.84
N ILE A 76 5.74 -9.14 -8.07
CA ILE A 76 4.32 -9.08 -8.45
C ILE A 76 3.85 -7.67 -8.80
N TYR A 77 4.74 -6.76 -9.21
CA TYR A 77 4.41 -5.33 -9.36
C TYR A 77 3.13 -5.07 -10.16
N TYR A 78 2.94 -5.71 -11.31
CA TYR A 78 1.75 -5.50 -12.15
C TYR A 78 0.48 -6.16 -11.61
N PHE A 79 0.63 -7.16 -10.75
CA PHE A 79 -0.46 -7.91 -10.12
C PHE A 79 -0.55 -7.62 -8.63
N ARG A 80 -0.01 -6.49 -8.17
CA ARG A 80 0.08 -6.15 -6.75
C ARG A 80 -1.32 -5.96 -6.14
N PRO A 81 -1.51 -6.29 -4.85
CA PRO A 81 -2.83 -6.18 -4.24
C PRO A 81 -3.26 -4.71 -4.19
N ARG A 82 -4.56 -4.47 -4.06
CA ARG A 82 -5.13 -3.12 -4.03
C ARG A 82 -4.43 -2.21 -3.02
N ALA A 83 -4.10 -2.71 -1.83
CA ALA A 83 -3.37 -1.95 -0.82
C ALA A 83 -1.99 -1.47 -1.32
N CYS A 84 -1.22 -2.33 -2.00
CA CYS A 84 0.05 -1.96 -2.61
C CYS A 84 -0.13 -1.05 -3.84
N ALA A 85 -1.20 -1.24 -4.61
CA ALA A 85 -1.51 -0.40 -5.77
C ALA A 85 -1.85 1.03 -5.39
N LEU A 86 -2.46 1.21 -4.23
CA LEU A 86 -2.82 2.52 -3.67
C LEU A 86 -1.66 3.21 -2.97
N TYR A 87 -0.59 2.52 -2.55
CA TYR A 87 0.56 3.21 -1.99
C TYR A 87 1.15 4.18 -3.04
N PRO A 88 1.46 5.45 -2.69
CA PRO A 88 1.61 6.04 -1.34
C PRO A 88 0.39 6.78 -0.80
N PHE A 89 -0.79 6.56 -1.36
CA PHE A 89 -1.99 7.27 -0.97
C PHE A 89 -2.60 6.68 0.31
N TYR A 90 -2.90 7.56 1.26
CA TYR A 90 -3.63 7.25 2.49
C TYR A 90 -5.00 7.92 2.44
N ILE A 91 -6.06 7.12 2.58
CA ILE A 91 -7.44 7.55 2.40
C ILE A 91 -8.17 7.45 3.74
N TYR A 92 -8.74 8.57 4.21
CA TYR A 92 -9.44 8.67 5.48
C TYR A 92 -10.86 9.22 5.31
N LYS A 93 -11.75 8.87 6.25
CA LYS A 93 -13.10 9.46 6.34
C LYS A 93 -13.13 10.82 7.07
N LYS A 94 -12.06 11.14 7.80
CA LYS A 94 -11.87 12.40 8.54
C LYS A 94 -10.49 12.98 8.19
N PRO A 95 -10.31 14.31 8.24
CA PRO A 95 -9.00 14.91 7.96
C PRO A 95 -7.99 14.47 9.01
N LEU A 96 -6.75 14.24 8.55
CA LEU A 96 -5.62 13.94 9.45
C LEU A 96 -5.11 15.21 10.13
N TYR A 97 -5.17 16.34 9.41
CA TYR A 97 -4.70 17.65 9.87
C TYR A 97 -5.83 18.67 9.74
N GLY A 98 -6.26 19.28 10.85
CA GLY A 98 -7.19 20.42 10.88
C GLY A 98 -8.33 20.37 9.86
N ASN A 99 -8.59 21.50 9.20
CA ASN A 99 -9.55 21.62 8.10
C ASN A 99 -8.82 21.62 6.74
N ASP A 100 -8.14 20.52 6.42
CA ASP A 100 -7.32 20.40 5.21
C ASP A 100 -8.17 20.21 3.94
N LYS A 101 -8.58 21.33 3.36
CA LYS A 101 -9.35 21.40 2.10
C LYS A 101 -8.60 20.77 0.92
N MET A 102 -7.27 20.77 0.94
CA MET A 102 -6.46 20.21 -0.15
C MET A 102 -6.45 18.68 -0.13
N ALA A 103 -6.74 18.06 1.02
CA ALA A 103 -6.89 16.62 1.13
C ALA A 103 -8.25 16.12 0.62
N VAL A 104 -9.26 17.00 0.46
CA VAL A 104 -10.62 16.58 0.12
C VAL A 104 -10.69 15.88 -1.25
N PHE A 105 -11.33 14.73 -1.26
CA PHE A 105 -11.64 13.93 -2.44
C PHE A 105 -13.11 13.52 -2.39
N GLN A 106 -13.91 13.94 -3.38
CA GLN A 106 -15.32 13.55 -3.49
C GLN A 106 -15.44 12.31 -4.37
N LEU A 107 -16.09 11.27 -3.88
CA LEU A 107 -16.34 10.04 -4.62
C LEU A 107 -17.81 9.64 -4.44
N PHE A 108 -18.58 9.73 -5.52
CA PHE A 108 -20.04 9.59 -5.49
C PHE A 108 -20.66 10.56 -4.45
N ASN A 109 -21.42 10.03 -3.48
CA ASN A 109 -22.06 10.81 -2.43
C ASN A 109 -21.24 10.82 -1.12
N GLU A 110 -19.97 10.43 -1.19
CA GLU A 110 -19.10 10.36 -0.02
C GLU A 110 -17.86 11.24 -0.15
N GLN A 111 -17.51 11.88 0.96
CA GLN A 111 -16.30 12.67 1.09
C GLN A 111 -15.19 11.85 1.77
N TYR A 112 -13.99 11.96 1.21
CA TYR A 112 -12.76 11.39 1.73
C TYR A 112 -11.68 12.45 1.86
N TYR A 113 -10.65 12.14 2.64
CA TYR A 113 -9.44 12.94 2.80
C TYR A 113 -8.25 12.09 2.39
N VAL A 114 -7.56 12.49 1.32
CA VAL A 114 -6.48 11.75 0.68
C VAL A 114 -5.16 12.48 0.89
N TYR A 115 -4.19 11.74 1.40
CA TYR A 115 -2.83 12.19 1.64
C TYR A 115 -1.83 11.31 0.91
N ILE A 116 -0.63 11.82 0.65
CA ILE A 116 0.47 11.11 -0.02
C ILE A 116 1.66 11.03 0.93
N ASP A 117 2.31 9.86 1.03
CA ASP A 117 3.64 9.69 1.65
C ASP A 117 4.67 10.60 0.95
N ALA A 118 5.29 11.52 1.71
CA ALA A 118 6.25 12.51 1.22
C ALA A 118 7.71 12.08 1.47
#